data_AF-A0A438CG79-F1
#
_entry.id   AF-A0A438CG79-F1
#
_cell.length_a   1.000
_cell.length_b   1.000
_cell.length_c   1.000
_cell.angle_alpha   90.00
_cell.angle_beta   90.00
_cell.angle_gamma   90.00
#
_symmetry.space_group_name_H-M   'P 1'
#
loop_
_entity.id
_entity.type
_entity.pdbx_description
1 polymer ?
#
loop_
_entity_poly.entity_id
_entity_poly.type
_entity_poly.pdbx_seq_one_letter_code
_entity_poly.pdbx_strand_id
1 'polypeptide(L)' 'MVFPQGLLHFVVNNGGTEALIWVSFSSPSPGLQVLNTALFGNNLDSDLLEKITLLGDDEVQRLKGIFGGTG' A
#
# COMPACT_ATOMS: atom_id res chain seq x y z
N MET A 1 -11.75 14.74 7.97
CA MET A 1 -12.14 13.44 7.38
C MET A 1 -12.07 12.38 8.48
N VAL A 2 -12.92 11.36 8.43
CA VAL A 2 -12.89 10.24 9.39
C VAL A 2 -12.80 8.96 8.57
N PHE A 3 -11.81 8.13 8.85
CA PHE A 3 -11.66 6.81 8.26
C PHE A 3 -12.04 5.77 9.31
N PRO A 4 -13.07 4.95 9.08
CA PRO A 4 -13.40 3.85 9.98
C PRO A 4 -12.22 2.88 10.10
N GLN A 5 -12.03 2.33 11.30
CA GLN A 5 -10.92 1.43 11.61
C GLN A 5 -10.88 0.25 10.63
N GLY A 6 -9.70 -0.02 10.08
CA GLY A 6 -9.45 -1.15 9.17
C GLY A 6 -9.87 -0.92 7.72
N LEU A 7 -10.54 0.20 7.38
CA LEU A 7 -10.87 0.50 5.99
C LEU A 7 -9.68 1.11 5.25
N LEU A 8 -9.45 0.60 4.04
CA LEU A 8 -8.47 1.16 3.11
C LEU A 8 -8.87 2.60 2.74
N HIS A 9 -7.90 3.52 2.81
CA HIS A 9 -8.07 4.91 2.45
C HIS A 9 -6.76 5.46 1.88
N PHE A 10 -6.85 6.56 1.14
CA PHE A 10 -5.71 7.27 0.57
C PHE A 10 -5.99 8.78 0.55
N VAL A 11 -4.93 9.58 0.44
CA VAL A 11 -5.04 11.02 0.26
C VAL A 11 -4.08 11.43 -0.86
N VAL A 12 -4.52 12.30 -1.76
CA VAL A 12 -3.72 12.82 -2.88
C VAL A 12 -3.81 14.34 -2.87
N ASN A 13 -2.66 15.01 -2.98
CA ASN A 13 -2.63 16.45 -3.21
C ASN A 13 -2.90 16.74 -4.69
N ASN A 14 -4.06 17.33 -4.99
CA ASN A 14 -4.45 17.73 -6.35
C ASN A 14 -4.18 19.23 -6.63
N GLY A 15 -3.52 19.95 -5.71
CA GLY A 15 -3.13 21.35 -5.87
C GLY A 15 -1.72 21.51 -6.46
N GLY A 16 -1.39 22.73 -6.91
CA GLY A 16 -0.05 23.07 -7.43
C GLY A 16 0.97 23.49 -6.36
N THR A 17 0.60 23.45 -5.09
CA THR A 17 1.41 23.88 -3.95
C THR A 17 1.44 22.82 -2.85
N GLU A 18 2.39 22.93 -1.93
CA GLU A 18 2.49 22.02 -0.78
C GLU A 18 1.22 22.02 0.08
N ALA A 19 0.85 20.83 0.57
CA ALA A 19 -0.28 20.62 1.46
C ALA A 19 0.16 19.84 2.71
N LEU A 20 -0.34 20.21 3.88
CA LEU A 20 -0.03 19.62 5.17
C LEU A 20 -1.31 19.11 5.84
N ILE A 21 -1.26 17.91 6.45
CA ILE A 21 -2.40 17.31 7.15
C ILE A 21 -1.94 16.81 8.52
N TRP A 22 -2.74 17.11 9.54
CA TRP A 22 -2.59 16.56 10.88
C TRP A 22 -3.61 15.44 11.09
N VAL A 23 -3.15 14.29 11.60
CA VAL A 23 -4.00 13.13 11.86
C VAL A 23 -3.99 12.79 13.35
N SER A 24 -5.07 12.19 13.84
CA SER A 24 -5.20 11.72 15.22
C SER A 24 -5.81 10.34 15.22
N PHE A 25 -5.33 9.48 16.12
CA PHE A 25 -5.79 8.12 16.27
C PHE A 25 -6.40 7.94 17.65
N SER A 26 -7.47 7.15 17.76
CA SER A 26 -8.10 6.80 19.03
C SER A 26 -7.34 5.70 19.80
N SER A 27 -6.17 5.30 19.32
CA SER A 27 -5.30 4.28 19.91
C SER A 27 -3.85 4.81 19.96
N PRO A 28 -3.11 4.54 21.05
CA PRO A 28 -1.67 4.83 21.12
C PRO A 28 -0.81 3.88 20.26
N SER A 29 -1.42 2.83 19.67
CA SER A 29 -0.76 1.88 18.79
C SER A 29 -1.67 1.56 17.59
N PRO A 30 -1.85 2.52 16.66
CA PRO A 30 -2.80 2.37 15.56
C PRO A 30 -2.36 1.35 14.49
N GLY A 31 -1.07 1.06 14.42
CA GLY A 31 -0.49 0.27 13.32
C GLY A 31 -0.49 1.04 11.99
N LEU A 32 0.28 0.54 11.03
CA LEU A 32 0.28 1.06 9.67
C LEU A 32 0.53 -0.10 8.71
N GLN A 33 -0.38 -0.29 7.76
CA GLN A 33 -0.20 -1.24 6.66
C GLN A 33 -0.38 -0.49 5.34
N VAL A 34 0.72 -0.30 4.62
CA VAL A 34 0.71 0.30 3.29
C VAL A 34 0.45 -0.80 2.28
N LEU A 35 -0.69 -0.74 1.57
CA LEU A 35 -1.17 -1.83 0.71
C LEU A 35 -0.12 -2.30 -0.30
N ASN A 36 0.52 -1.38 -1.03
CA ASN A 36 1.48 -1.76 -2.07
C ASN A 36 2.73 -2.46 -1.49
N THR A 37 3.27 -1.96 -0.38
CA THR A 37 4.37 -2.62 0.33
C THR A 37 3.93 -3.97 0.92
N ALA A 38 2.70 -4.06 1.44
CA ALA A 38 2.16 -5.29 1.99
C ALA A 38 1.94 -6.37 0.92
N LEU A 39 1.67 -5.99 -0.34
CA LEU A 39 1.51 -6.92 -1.46
C LEU A 39 2.85 -7.25 -2.13
N PHE A 40 3.68 -6.25 -2.43
CA PHE A 40 4.84 -6.40 -3.32
C PHE A 40 6.20 -6.19 -2.62
N GLY A 41 6.24 -5.73 -1.37
CA GLY A 41 7.48 -5.49 -0.62
C GLY A 41 7.87 -6.63 0.33
N ASN A 42 7.43 -7.85 0.04
CA ASN A 42 7.59 -9.04 0.88
C ASN A 42 8.20 -10.20 0.08
N ASN A 43 8.17 -11.44 0.60
CA ASN A 43 8.66 -12.64 -0.12
C ASN A 43 7.56 -13.60 -0.65
N LEU A 44 6.30 -13.16 -0.69
CA LEU A 44 5.18 -13.97 -1.19
C LEU A 44 5.47 -14.46 -2.60
N ASP A 45 5.08 -15.68 -2.93
CA ASP A 45 5.26 -16.24 -4.27
C ASP A 45 4.54 -15.36 -5.31
N SER A 46 5.24 -15.06 -6.41
CA SER A 46 4.70 -14.27 -7.52
C SER A 46 3.43 -14.89 -8.11
N ASP A 47 3.34 -16.22 -8.21
CA ASP A 47 2.13 -16.92 -8.71
C ASP A 47 0.90 -16.66 -7.83
N LEU A 48 1.10 -16.48 -6.51
CA LEU A 48 0.01 -16.10 -5.61
C LEU A 48 -0.44 -14.65 -5.88
N LEU A 49 0.51 -13.74 -6.05
CA LEU A 49 0.22 -12.33 -6.29
C LEU A 49 -0.51 -12.13 -7.62
N GLU A 50 -0.09 -12.82 -8.68
CA GLU A 50 -0.78 -12.83 -9.98
C GLU A 50 -2.26 -13.21 -9.81
N LYS A 51 -2.55 -14.28 -9.05
CA LYS A 51 -3.92 -14.76 -8.84
C LYS A 51 -4.80 -13.81 -8.04
N ILE A 52 -4.26 -13.17 -7.00
CA ILE A 52 -5.07 -12.29 -6.12
C ILE A 52 -5.17 -10.85 -6.62
N THR A 53 -4.26 -10.42 -7.50
CA THR A 53 -4.26 -9.06 -8.06
C THR A 53 -4.73 -9.01 -9.51
N LEU A 54 -4.76 -10.16 -10.21
CA LEU A 54 -5.05 -10.27 -11.64
C LEU A 54 -4.04 -9.55 -12.54
N LEU A 55 -2.83 -9.31 -12.03
CA LEU A 55 -1.70 -8.78 -12.78
C LEU A 55 -0.92 -9.93 -13.43
N GLY A 56 -0.24 -9.64 -14.56
CA GLY A 56 0.70 -10.59 -15.16
C GLY A 56 2.04 -10.59 -14.44
N ASP A 57 2.80 -11.69 -14.58
CA ASP A 57 4.11 -11.89 -13.95
C ASP A 57 5.06 -10.68 -14.16
N ASP A 58 5.21 -10.19 -15.40
CA ASP A 58 6.05 -9.03 -15.69
C ASP A 58 5.72 -7.81 -14.82
N GLU A 59 4.44 -7.54 -14.57
CA GLU A 59 4.02 -6.41 -13.72
C GLU A 59 4.22 -6.72 -12.24
N VAL A 60 3.99 -7.97 -11.80
CA VAL A 60 4.27 -8.40 -10.43
C VAL A 60 5.76 -8.27 -10.12
N GLN A 61 6.64 -8.74 -11.00
CA GLN A 61 8.10 -8.61 -10.85
C GLN A 61 8.52 -7.14 -10.87
N ARG A 62 7.94 -6.32 -11.75
CA ARG A 62 8.21 -4.87 -11.79
C ARG A 62 7.84 -4.21 -10.46
N LEU A 63 6.65 -4.49 -9.93
CA LEU A 63 6.18 -3.92 -8.67
C LEU A 63 7.02 -4.42 -7.49
N LYS A 64 7.40 -5.70 -7.45
CA LYS A 64 8.35 -6.22 -6.45
C LYS A 64 9.69 -5.50 -6.49
N GLY A 65 10.24 -5.27 -7.68
CA GLY A 65 11.46 -4.48 -7.86
C GLY A 65 11.33 -3.05 -7.34
N ILE A 66 10.18 -2.40 -7.55
CA ILE A 66 9.90 -1.04 -7.04
C ILE A 66 9.76 -1.03 -5.52
N PHE A 67 9.07 -2.01 -4.92
CA PHE A 67 8.75 -2.04 -3.50
C PHE A 67 9.75 -2.84 -2.65
N GLY A 68 10.81 -3.40 -3.26
CA GLY A 68 11.88 -4.13 -2.57
C GLY A 68 11.52 -5.57 -2.18
N GLY A 69 10.52 -6.17 -2.83
CA GLY A 69 10.13 -7.56 -2.60
C GLY A 69 11.02 -8.58 -3.29
N THR A 70 10.84 -9.83 -2.91
CA THR A 70 11.52 -11.03 -3.46
C THR A 70 10.51 -12.16 -3.66
N GLY A 71 10.93 -13.26 -4.28
CA GLY A 71 10.06 -14.40 -4.63
C GLY A 71 9.12 -14.10 -5.80
#